data_AF-A0A5A5RFJ9-F1
#
_entry.id   AF-A0A5A5RFJ9-F1
#
_cell.length_a   1.000
_cell.length_b   1.000
_cell.length_c   1.000
_cell.angle_alpha   90.00
_cell.angle_beta   90.00
_cell.angle_gamma   90.00
#
_symmetry.space_group_name_H-M   'P 1'
#
loop_
_entity.id
_entity.type
_entity.pdbx_description
1 polymer ?
#
loop_
_entity_poly.entity_id
_entity_poly.type
_entity_poly.pdbx_seq_one_letter_code
_entity_poly.pdbx_strand_id
1 'polypeptide(L)'
;MKTAISWENFNESQDLKAQVENFKETYGCYPESVHVDKIYRTRENLAWCQEADATQRRRTAPGNAHQARGIRLSGLPLGRPPKNRSAELKKQAQLDEKFRHRIEGKFGQAKRRFGLDRVMTKLSETSETSIAITLLVVNLSTLLRQVLLFLFSRNHKSYCFRSFLSVILMLIENCQQNHLSFKKQNLSLAS
;
A
#
# COMPACT_ATOMS: atom_id res chain seq x y z
N MET A 1 -0.08 4.52 4.57
CA MET A 1 -1.06 3.48 4.96
C MET A 1 -1.65 3.93 6.28
N LYS A 2 -2.97 4.01 6.41
CA LYS A 2 -3.64 4.50 7.62
C LYS A 2 -3.17 3.64 8.81
N THR A 3 -2.62 4.27 9.84
CA THR A 3 -2.11 3.59 11.04
C THR A 3 -3.14 3.53 12.17
N ALA A 4 -4.21 4.32 12.08
CA ALA A 4 -5.30 4.33 13.05
C ALA A 4 -6.57 3.71 12.45
N ILE A 5 -7.16 2.76 13.18
CA ILE A 5 -8.47 2.18 12.88
C ILE A 5 -9.47 2.85 13.82
N SER A 6 -10.47 3.53 13.26
CA SER A 6 -11.54 4.19 14.00
C SER A 6 -12.89 3.74 13.46
N TRP A 7 -13.84 3.51 14.37
CA TRP A 7 -15.21 3.10 14.04
C TRP A 7 -16.17 4.29 13.95
N GLU A 8 -15.70 5.47 14.35
CA GLU A 8 -16.42 6.74 14.22
C GLU A 8 -16.27 7.35 12.83
N ASN A 9 -17.26 8.14 12.44
CA ASN A 9 -17.29 8.82 11.14
C ASN A 9 -16.15 9.85 11.07
N PHE A 10 -15.12 9.56 10.28
CA PHE A 10 -13.88 10.32 10.28
C PHE A 10 -13.58 10.96 8.92
N ASN A 11 -13.14 12.22 8.94
CA ASN A 11 -12.67 12.89 7.73
C ASN A 11 -11.20 12.55 7.46
N GLU A 12 -10.98 11.53 6.65
CA GLU A 12 -9.63 11.02 6.34
C GLU A 12 -8.68 12.07 5.74
N SER A 13 -9.22 13.15 5.14
CA SER A 13 -8.39 14.22 4.57
C SER A 13 -7.50 14.93 5.58
N GLN A 14 -7.82 14.84 6.89
CA GLN A 14 -7.06 15.46 7.97
C GLN A 14 -5.77 14.70 8.31
N ASP A 15 -5.69 13.41 7.97
CA ASP A 15 -4.54 12.55 8.32
C ASP A 15 -3.30 12.80 7.43
N LEU A 16 -3.44 13.54 6.33
CA LEU A 16 -2.37 13.71 5.35
C LEU A 16 -1.07 14.19 5.99
N LYS A 17 -1.16 15.22 6.84
CA LYS A 17 0.00 15.85 7.47
C LYS A 17 0.72 14.86 8.40
N ALA A 18 -0.05 14.17 9.24
CA ALA A 18 0.48 13.16 10.16
C ALA A 18 1.16 12.01 9.42
N GLN A 19 0.57 11.53 8.32
CA GLN A 19 1.15 10.47 7.50
C GLN A 19 2.47 10.90 6.85
N VAL A 20 2.56 12.14 6.38
CA VAL A 20 3.78 12.69 5.76
C VAL A 20 4.87 12.94 6.81
N GLU A 21 4.52 13.41 8.01
CA GLU A 21 5.49 13.56 9.11
C GLU A 21 6.02 12.20 9.57
N ASN A 22 5.16 11.19 9.72
CA ASN A 22 5.61 9.83 10.06
C ASN A 22 6.54 9.24 8.98
N PHE A 23 6.31 9.56 7.70
CA PHE A 23 7.23 9.21 6.63
C PHE A 23 8.60 9.87 6.83
N LYS A 24 8.64 11.18 7.16
CA LYS A 24 9.89 11.89 7.46
C LYS A 24 10.60 11.31 8.68
N GLU A 25 9.87 10.94 9.73
CA GLU A 25 10.45 10.30 10.90
C GLU A 25 11.09 8.94 10.55
N THR A 26 10.42 8.16 9.71
CA THR A 26 10.90 6.83 9.29
C THR A 26 12.11 6.90 8.34
N TYR A 27 12.08 7.81 7.36
CA TYR A 27 13.06 7.86 6.26
C TYR A 27 14.05 9.03 6.35
N GLY A 28 13.89 9.93 7.32
CA GLY A 28 14.72 11.12 7.53
C GLY A 28 14.46 12.28 6.56
N CYS A 29 13.58 12.13 5.57
CA CYS A 29 13.29 13.15 4.57
C CYS A 29 11.81 13.20 4.17
N TYR A 30 11.36 14.37 3.69
CA TYR A 30 10.02 14.49 3.10
C TYR A 30 9.98 13.82 1.72
N PRO A 31 8.84 13.22 1.32
CA PRO A 31 8.70 12.62 0.01
C PRO A 31 8.62 13.70 -1.09
N GLU A 32 9.19 13.43 -2.25
CA GLU A 32 9.10 14.33 -3.42
C GLU A 32 7.65 14.53 -3.89
N SER A 33 6.83 13.46 -3.84
CA SER A 33 5.42 13.54 -4.20
C SER A 33 4.55 12.60 -3.38
N VAL A 34 3.29 13.00 -3.16
CA VAL A 34 2.30 12.21 -2.42
C VAL A 34 1.10 11.98 -3.32
N HIS A 35 0.80 10.69 -3.55
CA HIS A 35 -0.33 10.27 -4.37
C HIS A 35 -1.57 10.05 -3.52
N VAL A 36 -2.58 10.90 -3.69
CA VAL A 36 -3.80 10.91 -2.85
C VAL A 36 -5.08 10.95 -3.65
N ASP A 37 -6.18 10.54 -3.00
CA ASP A 37 -7.53 10.72 -3.52
C ASP A 37 -7.99 12.17 -3.46
N LYS A 38 -9.03 12.48 -4.24
CA LYS A 38 -9.59 13.83 -4.35
C LYS A 38 -9.98 14.42 -2.99
N ILE A 39 -10.43 13.60 -2.04
CA ILE A 39 -10.86 14.05 -0.71
C ILE A 39 -9.71 14.70 0.09
N TYR A 40 -8.47 14.27 -0.14
CA TYR A 40 -7.28 14.83 0.53
C TYR A 40 -6.82 16.16 -0.07
N ARG A 41 -7.37 16.57 -1.21
CA ARG A 41 -6.95 17.78 -1.94
C ARG A 41 -7.66 19.03 -1.43
N THR A 42 -7.60 19.28 -0.13
CA THR A 42 -8.09 20.51 0.48
C THR A 42 -7.10 21.66 0.23
N ARG A 43 -7.57 22.91 0.28
CA ARG A 43 -6.69 24.10 0.16
C ARG A 43 -5.61 24.11 1.24
N GLU A 44 -6.00 23.70 2.45
CA GLU A 44 -5.10 23.59 3.59
C GLU A 44 -3.98 22.58 3.35
N ASN A 45 -4.32 21.38 2.84
CA ASN A 45 -3.33 20.35 2.54
C ASN A 45 -2.38 20.75 1.42
N LEU A 46 -2.90 21.42 0.37
CA LEU A 46 -2.08 21.96 -0.71
C LEU A 46 -1.11 23.05 -0.21
N ALA A 47 -1.60 23.98 0.60
CA ALA A 47 -0.77 25.01 1.20
C ALA A 47 0.32 24.40 2.08
N TRP A 48 -0.03 23.45 2.95
CA TRP A 48 0.91 22.80 3.87
C TRP A 48 2.03 22.02 3.15
N CYS A 49 1.72 21.36 2.03
CA CYS A 49 2.71 20.66 1.20
C CYS A 49 3.67 21.61 0.47
N GLN A 50 3.20 22.81 0.11
CA GLN A 50 4.00 23.85 -0.56
C GLN A 50 4.76 24.74 0.42
N GLU A 51 4.24 24.89 1.64
CA GLU A 51 4.80 25.77 2.66
C GLU A 51 6.19 25.30 3.10
N ALA A 52 7.08 26.27 3.35
CA ALA A 52 8.37 26.01 3.95
C ALA A 52 8.24 25.72 5.44
N ASP A 53 9.01 24.76 5.95
CA ASP A 53 8.89 24.30 7.33
C ASP A 53 9.17 25.45 8.32
N ALA A 54 8.10 26.07 8.83
CA ALA A 54 8.18 27.21 9.74
C ALA A 54 8.82 26.83 11.09
N THR A 55 8.78 25.54 11.44
CA THR A 55 9.30 25.00 12.71
C THR A 55 10.82 25.12 12.80
N GLN A 56 11.54 25.03 11.67
CA GLN A 56 12.99 25.21 11.63
C GLN A 56 13.42 26.69 11.72
N ARG A 57 12.52 27.65 11.44
CA ARG A 57 12.83 29.09 11.53
C ARG A 57 13.26 29.55 12.92
N ARG A 58 12.81 28.88 13.99
CA ARG A 58 13.18 29.23 15.38
C ARG A 58 14.50 28.62 15.86
N ARG A 59 15.07 27.66 15.13
CA ARG A 59 16.28 26.91 15.56
C ARG A 59 17.49 27.10 14.65
N THR A 60 17.32 27.46 13.38
CA THR A 60 18.44 27.60 12.45
C THR A 60 18.94 29.05 12.40
N ALA A 61 20.24 29.24 12.62
CA ALA A 61 20.94 30.50 12.44
C ALA A 61 20.68 31.13 11.05
N PRO A 62 20.71 32.47 10.93
CA PRO A 62 20.46 33.18 9.68
C PRO A 62 21.58 32.85 8.68
N GLY A 63 21.31 31.94 7.75
CA GLY A 63 22.29 31.48 6.76
C GLY A 63 21.93 30.15 6.10
N ASN A 64 21.12 29.32 6.75
CA ASN A 64 20.64 28.07 6.16
C ASN A 64 19.29 28.31 5.49
N ALA A 65 19.27 28.24 4.17
CA ALA A 65 18.07 28.38 3.35
C ALA A 65 16.93 27.49 3.90
N HIS A 66 15.77 28.09 4.14
CA HIS A 66 14.57 27.37 4.55
C HIS A 66 14.27 26.28 3.50
N GLN A 67 14.35 25.01 3.88
CA GLN A 67 13.98 23.93 2.98
C GLN A 67 12.45 23.94 2.85
N ALA A 68 11.96 24.40 1.70
CA ALA A 68 10.56 24.21 1.34
C ALA A 68 10.26 22.71 1.39
N ARG A 69 9.11 22.29 1.95
CA ARG A 69 8.74 20.87 1.92
C ARG A 69 8.68 20.37 0.47
N GLY A 70 8.26 21.25 -0.45
CA GLY A 70 8.35 21.04 -1.89
C GLY A 70 7.57 19.81 -2.38
N ILE A 71 6.58 19.37 -1.60
CA ILE A 71 5.91 18.09 -1.83
C ILE A 71 4.88 18.27 -2.94
N ARG A 72 5.05 17.53 -4.04
CA ARG A 72 4.07 17.51 -5.13
C ARG A 72 2.88 16.64 -4.75
N LEU A 73 1.71 17.24 -4.56
CA LEU A 73 0.47 16.47 -4.38
C LEU A 73 -0.09 16.02 -5.74
N SER A 74 -0.42 14.74 -5.88
CA SER A 74 -0.92 14.20 -7.16
C SER A 74 -2.28 14.77 -7.56
N GLY A 75 -2.52 14.86 -8.87
CA GLY A 75 -3.77 15.30 -9.46
C GLY A 75 -3.74 16.75 -9.94
N LEU A 76 -4.77 17.12 -10.72
CA LEU A 76 -4.89 18.46 -11.32
C LEU A 76 -4.98 19.55 -10.25
N PRO A 77 -4.68 20.82 -10.51
CA PRO A 77 -4.97 21.90 -9.57
C PRO A 77 -6.47 21.97 -9.22
N LEU A 78 -6.81 22.55 -8.06
CA LEU A 78 -8.21 22.82 -7.72
C LEU A 78 -8.77 23.91 -8.67
N GLY A 79 -10.00 23.75 -9.12
CA GLY A 79 -10.71 24.74 -9.95
C GLY A 79 -10.81 24.38 -11.44
N ARG A 80 -11.04 25.39 -12.28
CA ARG A 80 -11.23 25.22 -13.72
C ARG A 80 -9.91 24.74 -14.36
N PRO A 81 -9.90 23.62 -15.09
CA PRO A 81 -8.71 23.18 -15.79
C PRO A 81 -8.24 24.22 -16.81
N PRO A 82 -6.93 24.45 -16.95
CA PRO A 82 -6.40 25.41 -17.92
C PRO A 82 -6.70 24.96 -19.36
N LYS A 83 -6.98 25.94 -20.24
CA LYS A 83 -7.40 25.73 -21.64
C LYS A 83 -6.32 25.01 -22.46
N ASN A 84 -5.05 25.35 -22.23
CA ASN A 84 -3.89 24.70 -22.85
C ASN A 84 -3.11 23.95 -21.77
N ARG A 85 -3.11 22.62 -21.84
CA ARG A 85 -2.29 21.77 -20.95
C ARG A 85 -1.03 21.36 -21.67
N SER A 86 0.13 21.56 -21.03
CA SER A 86 1.39 21.02 -21.53
C SER A 86 1.31 19.49 -21.63
N ALA A 87 2.01 18.92 -22.61
CA ALA A 87 2.06 17.47 -22.80
C ALA A 87 2.62 16.76 -21.56
N GLU A 88 3.56 17.40 -20.85
CA GLU A 88 4.20 16.88 -19.65
C GLU A 88 3.22 16.69 -18.49
N LEU A 89 2.38 17.68 -18.21
CA LEU A 89 1.38 17.59 -17.15
C LEU A 89 0.35 16.47 -17.42
N LYS A 90 0.02 16.23 -18.70
CA LYS A 90 -0.86 15.11 -19.08
C LYS A 90 -0.20 13.76 -18.83
N LYS A 91 1.07 13.60 -19.21
CA LYS A 91 1.84 12.38 -18.95
C LYS A 91 1.94 12.10 -17.46
N GLN A 92 2.28 13.11 -16.66
CA GLN A 92 2.36 12.98 -15.21
C GLN A 92 1.02 12.55 -14.60
N ALA A 93 -0.08 13.18 -15.01
CA ALA A 93 -1.42 12.80 -14.54
C ALA A 93 -1.77 11.34 -14.89
N GLN A 94 -1.40 10.88 -16.09
CA GLN A 94 -1.60 9.48 -16.49
C GLN A 94 -0.78 8.50 -15.65
N LEU A 95 0.46 8.85 -15.30
CA LEU A 95 1.30 8.03 -14.42
C LEU A 95 0.72 7.97 -13.01
N ASP A 96 0.31 9.12 -12.47
CA ASP A 96 -0.33 9.22 -11.16
C ASP A 96 -1.62 8.36 -11.14
N GLU A 97 -2.45 8.40 -12.20
CA GLU A 97 -3.65 7.56 -12.34
C GLU A 97 -3.33 6.06 -12.42
N LYS A 98 -2.31 5.67 -13.20
CA LYS A 98 -1.87 4.26 -13.29
C LYS A 98 -1.45 3.71 -11.94
N PHE A 99 -0.71 4.49 -11.16
CA PHE A 99 -0.30 4.10 -9.82
C PHE A 99 -1.51 3.89 -8.91
N ARG A 100 -2.48 4.82 -8.98
CA ARG A 100 -3.72 4.76 -8.22
C ARG A 100 -4.59 3.54 -8.58
N HIS A 101 -4.78 3.28 -9.88
CA HIS A 101 -5.53 2.11 -10.36
C HIS A 101 -4.91 0.79 -9.88
N ARG A 102 -3.58 0.71 -9.81
CA ARG A 102 -2.90 -0.48 -9.29
C ARG A 102 -3.22 -0.71 -7.81
N ILE A 103 -3.23 0.36 -7.02
CA ILE A 103 -3.57 0.30 -5.58
C ILE A 103 -5.05 -0.07 -5.42
N GLU A 104 -5.95 0.62 -6.11
CA GLU A 104 -7.39 0.37 -6.07
C GLU A 104 -7.73 -1.06 -6.49
N GLY A 105 -7.08 -1.57 -7.54
CA GLY A 105 -7.24 -2.96 -7.97
C GLY A 105 -6.84 -3.97 -6.89
N LYS A 106 -5.78 -3.69 -6.10
CA LYS A 106 -5.37 -4.53 -4.97
C LYS A 106 -6.36 -4.47 -3.81
N PHE A 107 -6.87 -3.28 -3.49
CA PHE A 107 -7.95 -3.16 -2.50
C PHE A 107 -9.23 -3.86 -2.96
N GLY A 108 -9.63 -3.72 -4.23
CA GLY A 108 -10.76 -4.45 -4.80
C GLY A 108 -10.58 -5.97 -4.76
N GLN A 109 -9.35 -6.46 -5.00
CA GLN A 109 -9.02 -7.86 -4.82
C GLN A 109 -9.16 -8.30 -3.37
N ALA A 110 -8.63 -7.54 -2.42
CA ALA A 110 -8.70 -7.83 -1.00
C ALA A 110 -10.16 -7.88 -0.50
N LYS A 111 -11.00 -6.95 -0.98
CA LYS A 111 -12.45 -6.89 -0.76
C LYS A 111 -13.19 -8.11 -1.31
N ARG A 112 -13.07 -8.37 -2.62
CA ARG A 112 -13.86 -9.41 -3.31
C ARG A 112 -13.34 -10.83 -3.07
N ARG A 113 -12.03 -11.05 -3.25
CA ARG A 113 -11.40 -12.38 -3.21
C ARG A 113 -11.01 -12.82 -1.81
N PHE A 114 -10.56 -11.88 -0.97
CA PHE A 114 -10.09 -12.19 0.39
C PHE A 114 -11.08 -11.77 1.48
N GLY A 115 -12.27 -11.30 1.12
CA GLY A 115 -13.38 -11.15 2.04
C GLY A 115 -13.30 -9.96 2.99
N LEU A 116 -12.51 -8.93 2.69
CA LEU A 116 -12.54 -7.69 3.49
C LEU A 116 -13.95 -7.06 3.57
N ASP A 117 -14.77 -7.19 2.51
CA ASP A 117 -16.16 -6.69 2.51
C ASP A 117 -17.11 -7.50 3.41
N ARG A 118 -16.63 -8.63 3.97
CA ARG A 118 -17.41 -9.56 4.81
C ARG A 118 -16.95 -9.56 6.27
N VAL A 119 -16.14 -8.58 6.68
CA VAL A 119 -15.77 -8.39 8.08
C VAL A 119 -16.93 -7.70 8.80
N MET A 120 -17.79 -8.50 9.43
CA MET A 120 -19.00 -8.06 10.15
C MET A 120 -18.94 -8.42 11.64
N THR A 121 -17.73 -8.45 12.21
CA THR A 121 -17.57 -8.90 13.60
C THR A 121 -18.09 -7.83 14.56
N LYS A 122 -18.62 -8.25 15.71
CA LYS A 122 -19.29 -7.36 16.67
C LYS A 122 -18.31 -6.48 17.47
N LEU A 123 -17.06 -6.91 17.62
CA LEU A 123 -16.05 -6.22 18.40
C LEU A 123 -14.99 -5.60 17.48
N SER A 124 -14.56 -4.39 17.82
CA SER A 124 -13.51 -3.66 17.11
C SER A 124 -12.23 -4.49 16.96
N GLU A 125 -11.73 -5.03 18.06
CA GLU A 125 -10.48 -5.80 18.13
C GLU A 125 -10.50 -7.05 17.22
N THR A 126 -11.66 -7.73 17.17
CA THR A 126 -11.83 -8.90 16.31
C THR A 126 -11.85 -8.51 14.84
N SER A 127 -12.49 -7.40 14.49
CA SER A 127 -12.49 -6.87 13.13
C SER A 127 -11.09 -6.42 12.71
N GLU A 128 -10.35 -5.76 13.60
CA GLU A 128 -8.96 -5.33 13.37
C GLU A 128 -8.04 -6.51 13.10
N THR A 129 -8.11 -7.56 13.94
CA THR A 129 -7.36 -8.80 13.76
C THR A 129 -7.72 -9.48 12.43
N SER A 130 -9.02 -9.54 12.09
CA SER A 130 -9.48 -10.11 10.83
C SER A 130 -8.94 -9.35 9.62
N ILE A 131 -8.98 -8.01 9.67
CA ILE A 131 -8.43 -7.14 8.61
C ILE A 131 -6.92 -7.35 8.48
N ALA A 132 -6.18 -7.39 9.59
CA ALA A 132 -4.73 -7.57 9.61
C ALA A 132 -4.32 -8.91 8.99
N ILE A 133 -4.98 -10.01 9.38
CA ILE A 133 -4.74 -11.34 8.80
C ILE A 133 -5.04 -11.33 7.30
N THR A 134 -6.13 -10.72 6.87
CA THR A 134 -6.45 -10.65 5.45
C THR A 134 -5.39 -9.89 4.65
N LEU A 135 -4.91 -8.74 5.16
CA LEU A 135 -3.84 -7.98 4.52
C LEU A 135 -2.53 -8.78 4.44
N LEU A 136 -2.20 -9.52 5.50
CA LEU A 136 -1.07 -10.45 5.52
C LEU A 136 -1.22 -11.50 4.40
N VAL A 137 -2.36 -12.18 4.31
CA VAL A 137 -2.62 -13.19 3.27
C VAL A 137 -2.57 -12.60 1.85
N VAL A 138 -3.08 -11.39 1.64
CA VAL A 138 -2.99 -10.68 0.34
C VAL A 138 -1.52 -10.45 -0.04
N ASN A 139 -0.69 -10.05 0.91
CA ASN A 139 0.74 -9.85 0.68
C ASN A 139 1.46 -11.18 0.39
N LEU A 140 1.24 -12.22 1.20
CA LEU A 140 1.85 -13.55 0.98
C LEU A 140 1.42 -14.15 -0.37
N SER A 141 0.14 -14.05 -0.75
CA SER A 141 -0.32 -14.56 -2.04
C SER A 141 0.35 -13.84 -3.22
N THR A 142 0.66 -12.56 -3.07
CA THR A 142 1.37 -11.77 -4.08
C THR A 142 2.83 -12.22 -4.18
N LEU A 143 3.51 -12.42 -3.04
CA LEU A 143 4.88 -12.93 -2.99
C LEU A 143 4.98 -14.35 -3.55
N LEU A 144 4.08 -15.25 -3.14
CA LEU A 144 4.06 -16.63 -3.63
C LEU A 144 3.90 -16.66 -5.15
N ARG A 145 3.00 -15.83 -5.72
CA ARG A 145 2.86 -15.72 -7.18
C ARG A 145 4.15 -15.25 -7.84
N GLN A 146 4.85 -14.28 -7.27
CA GLN A 146 6.13 -13.79 -7.82
C GLN A 146 7.21 -14.87 -7.78
N VAL A 147 7.32 -15.61 -6.67
CA VAL A 147 8.27 -16.73 -6.54
C VAL A 147 7.94 -17.83 -7.55
N LEU A 148 6.67 -18.23 -7.68
CA LEU A 148 6.26 -19.25 -8.65
C LEU A 148 6.54 -18.81 -10.09
N LEU A 149 6.25 -17.55 -10.43
CA LEU A 149 6.59 -16.99 -11.74
C LEU A 149 8.09 -16.94 -11.97
N PHE A 150 8.88 -16.51 -10.98
CA PHE A 150 10.34 -16.48 -11.08
C PHE A 150 10.91 -17.89 -11.30
N LEU A 151 10.45 -18.88 -10.53
CA LEU A 151 10.84 -20.28 -10.70
C LEU A 151 10.43 -20.79 -12.08
N PHE A 152 9.23 -20.47 -12.56
CA PHE A 152 8.77 -20.87 -13.88
C PHE A 152 9.57 -20.21 -15.01
N SER A 153 9.79 -18.89 -14.94
CA SER A 153 10.57 -18.13 -15.93
C SER A 153 12.05 -18.50 -15.94
N ARG A 154 12.64 -18.86 -14.79
CA ARG A 154 14.03 -19.33 -14.72
C ARG A 154 14.20 -20.73 -15.30
N ASN A 155 13.23 -21.62 -15.07
CA ASN A 155 13.20 -22.95 -15.67
C ASN A 155 12.77 -22.96 -17.15
N HIS A 156 12.20 -21.86 -17.65
CA HIS A 156 11.84 -21.70 -19.08
C HIS A 156 13.06 -21.62 -20.02
N LYS A 157 14.25 -21.26 -19.51
CA LYS A 157 15.48 -21.34 -20.34
C LYS A 157 15.92 -22.77 -20.64
N SER A 158 15.29 -23.80 -20.05
CA SER A 158 15.72 -25.19 -20.28
C SER A 158 14.64 -26.28 -20.39
N TYR A 159 13.33 -26.09 -20.13
CA TYR A 159 12.43 -27.26 -20.14
C TYR A 159 11.02 -27.12 -20.75
N CYS A 160 10.81 -28.00 -21.73
CA CYS A 160 9.64 -28.84 -21.96
C CYS A 160 8.79 -29.12 -20.69
N PHE A 161 7.46 -29.21 -20.86
CA PHE A 161 6.35 -29.46 -19.91
C PHE A 161 6.63 -30.23 -18.58
N ARG A 162 7.68 -31.06 -18.51
CA ARG A 162 8.10 -31.84 -17.33
C ARG A 162 8.49 -31.02 -16.09
N SER A 163 9.10 -29.85 -16.25
CA SER A 163 9.56 -29.05 -15.09
C SER A 163 8.42 -28.34 -14.35
N PHE A 164 7.29 -28.08 -15.02
CA PHE A 164 6.09 -27.54 -14.38
C PHE A 164 5.41 -28.58 -13.48
N LEU A 165 5.33 -29.82 -13.97
CA LEU A 165 4.76 -30.95 -13.24
C LEU A 165 5.58 -31.25 -11.97
N SER A 166 6.91 -31.11 -12.00
CA SER A 166 7.74 -31.35 -10.81
C SER A 166 7.53 -30.31 -9.71
N VAL A 167 7.38 -29.02 -10.05
CA VAL A 167 7.11 -27.96 -9.06
C VAL A 167 5.73 -28.15 -8.45
N ILE A 168 4.73 -28.50 -9.27
CA ILE A 168 3.38 -28.81 -8.77
C ILE A 168 3.40 -30.04 -7.86
N LEU A 169 4.08 -31.12 -8.25
CA LEU A 169 4.23 -32.31 -7.41
C LEU A 169 4.95 -32.00 -6.10
N MET A 170 6.02 -31.21 -6.12
CA MET A 170 6.74 -30.78 -4.91
C MET A 170 5.86 -29.95 -3.97
N LEU A 171 4.99 -29.10 -4.51
CA LEU A 171 4.03 -28.31 -3.72
C LEU A 171 2.91 -29.18 -3.16
N ILE A 172 2.43 -30.17 -3.93
CA ILE A 172 1.42 -31.13 -3.46
C ILE A 172 2.01 -31.99 -2.34
N GLU A 173 3.22 -32.53 -2.51
CA GLU A 173 3.92 -33.32 -1.49
C GLU A 173 4.15 -32.50 -0.22
N ASN A 174 4.65 -31.27 -0.34
CA ASN A 174 4.80 -30.38 0.82
C ASN A 174 3.46 -30.05 1.49
N CYS A 175 2.39 -29.85 0.71
CA CYS A 175 1.06 -29.61 1.26
C CYS A 175 0.53 -30.83 2.04
N GLN A 176 0.75 -32.04 1.51
CA GLN A 176 0.38 -33.28 2.20
C GLN A 176 1.20 -33.51 3.47
N GLN A 177 2.51 -33.26 3.42
CA GLN A 177 3.41 -33.37 4.58
C GLN A 177 2.98 -32.42 5.70
N ASN A 178 2.69 -31.16 5.37
CA ASN A 178 2.23 -30.16 6.34
C ASN A 178 0.86 -30.52 6.95
N HIS A 179 -0.08 -31.03 6.15
CA HIS A 179 -1.39 -31.47 6.64
C HIS A 179 -1.29 -32.69 7.58
N LEU A 180 -0.41 -33.65 7.28
CA LEU A 180 -0.14 -34.81 8.15
C LEU A 180 0.55 -34.40 9.46
N SER A 181 1.50 -33.45 9.41
CA SER A 181 2.15 -32.90 10.60
C SER A 181 1.16 -32.19 11.52
N PHE A 182 0.26 -31.38 10.95
CA PHE A 182 -0.76 -30.67 11.71
C PHE A 182 -1.77 -31.62 12.37
N LYS A 183 -2.18 -32.71 11.68
CA LYS A 183 -3.02 -33.74 12.29
C LYS A 183 -2.34 -34.43 13.48
N LYS A 184 -1.04 -34.76 13.36
CA LYS A 184 -0.29 -35.40 14.45
C LYS A 184 -0.17 -34.51 15.70
N GLN A 185 0.08 -33.21 15.53
CA GLN A 185 0.17 -32.26 16.63
C GLN A 185 -1.16 -32.04 17.37
N ASN A 186 -2.29 -32.06 16.65
CA ASN A 186 -3.61 -31.95 17.29
C ASN A 186 -4.05 -33.25 17.99
N LEU A 187 -3.63 -34.40 17.50
CA LEU A 187 -3.87 -35.70 18.15
C LEU A 187 -3.08 -35.86 19.46
N SER A 188 -1.87 -35.31 19.57
CA SER A 188 -1.07 -35.35 20.80
C SER A 188 -1.51 -34.35 21.89
N LEU A 189 -2.34 -33.37 21.55
CA LEU A 189 -2.90 -32.40 22.50
C LEU A 189 -4.29 -32.83 23.04
N ALA A 190 -4.88 -33.85 22.43
CA ALA A 190 -6.19 -34.41 22.80
C ALA A 190 -6.09 -35.70 23.64
N SER A 191 -4.87 -36.15 23.96
CA SER A 191 -4.54 -37.26 24.87
C SER A 191 -3.93 -36.74 26.15
#